data_AF-A0A1V8UA75-F1
#
_entry.id   AF-A0A1V8UA75-F1
#
_cell.length_a   1.000
_cell.length_b   1.000
_cell.length_c   1.000
_cell.angle_alpha   90.00
_cell.angle_beta   90.00
_cell.angle_gamma   90.00
#
_symmetry.space_group_name_H-M   'P 1'
#
loop_
_entity.id
_entity.type
_entity.pdbx_description
1 polymer ?
#
loop_
_entity_poly.entity_id
_entity_poly.type
_entity_poly.pdbx_seq_one_letter_code
_entity_poly.pdbx_strand_id
1 'polypeptide(L)'
;MFIFKYALLLTPVLATPRPFRNAKSAVYFLDNRSDGSSIVSIGVGQDGRLGGAIRTSTAGLGSSMVNGSGVPNAADSLGSQGSVVVSENVLFTVNAGSNTVVMFHIDPSDPTQLSIVGTPAASLGDFPISVTYSKELRT
;
A
#
# COMPACT_ATOMS: atom_id res chain seq x y z
N MET A 1 4.70 61.25 -26.17
CA MET A 1 3.85 60.07 -25.92
C MET A 1 4.59 58.84 -26.44
N PHE A 2 5.29 58.10 -25.58
CA PHE A 2 6.06 56.91 -25.94
C PHE A 2 5.31 55.68 -25.44
N ILE A 3 5.00 54.75 -26.35
CA ILE A 3 4.32 53.49 -26.03
C ILE A 3 5.37 52.39 -26.00
N PHE A 4 5.66 51.84 -24.82
CA PHE A 4 6.50 50.64 -24.68
C PHE A 4 5.65 49.40 -25.02
N LYS A 5 6.07 48.64 -26.03
CA LYS A 5 5.54 47.29 -26.29
C LYS A 5 6.36 46.28 -25.49
N TYR A 6 5.76 45.65 -24.49
CA TYR A 6 6.32 44.44 -23.88
C TYR A 6 5.96 43.24 -24.75
N ALA A 7 6.99 42.54 -25.25
CA ALA A 7 6.81 41.24 -25.90
C ALA A 7 6.97 40.15 -24.82
N LEU A 8 5.90 39.39 -24.58
CA LEU A 8 5.90 38.23 -23.71
C LEU A 8 6.48 37.03 -24.48
N LEU A 9 7.69 36.60 -24.15
CA LEU A 9 8.28 35.36 -24.68
C LEU A 9 7.75 34.17 -23.88
N LEU A 10 6.84 33.40 -24.47
CA LEU A 10 6.40 32.10 -23.95
C LEU A 10 7.40 31.02 -24.37
N THR A 11 8.25 30.57 -23.46
CA THR A 11 9.05 29.36 -23.67
C THR A 11 8.19 28.13 -23.42
N PRO A 12 7.96 27.24 -24.41
CA PRO A 12 7.27 25.98 -24.16
C PRO A 12 8.15 25.11 -23.25
N VAL A 13 7.68 24.85 -22.04
CA VAL A 13 8.28 23.80 -21.19
C VAL A 13 7.84 22.47 -21.80
N LEU A 14 8.75 21.76 -22.46
CA LEU A 14 8.53 20.35 -22.77
C LEU A 14 8.57 19.57 -21.45
N ALA A 15 7.40 19.12 -21.00
CA ALA A 15 7.32 18.09 -19.98
C ALA A 15 7.77 16.76 -20.61
N THR A 16 9.06 16.45 -20.55
CA THR A 16 9.54 15.11 -20.86
C THR A 16 9.21 14.21 -19.67
N PRO A 17 8.50 13.08 -19.85
CA PRO A 17 8.33 12.11 -18.77
C PRO A 17 9.73 11.74 -18.27
N ARG A 18 9.97 11.84 -16.95
CA ARG A 18 11.20 11.30 -16.38
C ARG A 18 11.20 9.80 -16.69
N PRO A 19 12.23 9.27 -17.36
CA PRO A 19 12.32 7.84 -17.56
C PRO A 19 12.23 7.19 -16.18
N PHE A 20 11.34 6.22 -16.04
CA PHE A 20 11.24 5.41 -14.83
C PHE A 20 12.65 4.90 -14.53
N ARG A 21 13.16 5.19 -13.33
CA ARG A 21 14.44 4.61 -12.89
C ARG A 21 14.32 3.10 -13.13
N ASN A 22 15.39 2.43 -13.56
CA ASN A 22 15.48 0.97 -13.76
C ASN A 22 15.26 0.16 -12.45
N ALA A 23 14.52 0.69 -11.48
CA ALA A 23 14.14 0.04 -10.26
C ALA A 23 12.95 -0.88 -10.54
N LYS A 24 13.05 -2.13 -10.10
CA LYS A 24 11.89 -3.01 -10.01
C LYS A 24 10.90 -2.40 -9.04
N SER A 25 9.61 -2.55 -9.32
CA SER A 25 8.54 -2.04 -8.46
C SER A 25 7.39 -3.02 -8.40
N ALA A 26 6.59 -2.92 -7.34
CA ALA A 26 5.40 -3.73 -7.15
C ALA A 26 4.28 -2.88 -6.57
N VAL A 27 3.04 -3.30 -6.83
CA VAL A 27 1.84 -2.81 -6.18
C VAL A 27 1.41 -3.83 -5.11
N TYR A 28 0.93 -3.35 -3.97
CA TYR A 28 0.50 -4.17 -2.85
C TYR A 28 -0.94 -3.89 -2.47
N PHE A 29 -1.69 -4.94 -2.18
CA PHE A 29 -3.04 -4.87 -1.62
C PHE A 29 -3.20 -5.88 -0.51
N LEU A 30 -3.98 -5.55 0.52
CA LEU A 30 -4.37 -6.51 1.55
C LEU A 30 -5.58 -7.32 1.05
N ASP A 31 -5.43 -8.64 0.95
CA ASP A 31 -6.55 -9.56 0.88
C ASP A 31 -6.97 -9.96 2.29
N ASN A 32 -8.06 -9.35 2.75
CA ASN A 32 -8.59 -9.38 4.12
C ASN A 32 -9.54 -10.58 4.33
N ARG A 33 -9.05 -11.80 4.12
CA ARG A 33 -9.89 -13.01 4.27
C ARG A 33 -9.97 -13.47 5.71
N SER A 34 -11.15 -13.90 6.14
CA SER A 34 -11.40 -14.42 7.49
C SER A 34 -10.72 -15.75 7.80
N ASP A 35 -10.35 -16.51 6.77
CA ASP A 35 -9.61 -17.78 6.89
C ASP A 35 -8.08 -17.62 6.73
N GLY A 36 -7.60 -16.39 6.57
CA GLY A 36 -6.17 -16.08 6.46
C GLY A 36 -5.92 -14.89 5.56
N SER A 37 -5.49 -13.78 6.15
CA SER A 37 -5.14 -12.58 5.39
C SER A 37 -3.79 -12.73 4.69
N SER A 38 -3.63 -11.99 3.59
CA SER A 38 -2.40 -12.00 2.79
C SER A 38 -2.16 -10.66 2.13
N ILE A 39 -0.89 -10.28 1.96
CA ILE A 39 -0.53 -9.24 1.00
C ILE A 39 -0.46 -9.87 -0.39
N VAL A 40 -1.16 -9.25 -1.32
CA VAL A 40 -1.06 -9.53 -2.76
C VAL A 40 -0.04 -8.56 -3.34
N SER A 41 1.08 -9.08 -3.82
CA SER A 41 2.16 -8.33 -4.47
C SER A 41 2.10 -8.56 -5.97
N ILE A 42 2.13 -7.48 -6.77
CA ILE A 42 2.10 -7.56 -8.24
C ILE A 42 3.24 -6.72 -8.79
N GLY A 43 4.18 -7.36 -9.49
CA GLY A 43 5.29 -6.66 -10.14
C GLY A 43 4.80 -5.74 -11.26
N VAL A 44 5.44 -4.58 -11.39
CA VAL A 44 5.18 -3.62 -12.47
C VAL A 44 6.36 -3.66 -13.46
N GLY A 45 6.07 -4.07 -14.69
CA GLY A 45 7.02 -4.11 -15.78
C GLY A 45 7.49 -2.72 -16.19
N GLN A 46 8.61 -2.66 -16.92
CA GLN A 46 9.16 -1.40 -17.45
C GLN A 46 8.20 -0.70 -18.43
N ASP A 47 7.28 -1.44 -19.01
CA ASP A 47 6.20 -0.96 -19.87
C ASP A 47 4.93 -0.56 -19.10
N GLY A 48 4.98 -0.58 -17.77
CA GLY A 48 3.87 -0.29 -16.87
C GLY A 48 2.84 -1.40 -16.75
N ARG A 49 3.06 -2.57 -17.38
CA ARG A 49 2.13 -3.70 -17.25
C ARG A 49 2.28 -4.41 -15.92
N LEU A 50 1.17 -4.92 -15.41
CA LEU A 50 1.12 -5.74 -14.21
C LEU A 50 1.49 -7.19 -14.55
N GLY A 51 2.34 -7.79 -13.71
CA GLY A 51 2.70 -9.20 -13.78
C GLY A 51 1.72 -10.12 -13.04
N GLY A 52 2.20 -11.32 -12.73
CA GLY A 52 1.46 -12.26 -11.88
C GLY A 52 1.38 -11.80 -10.43
N ALA A 53 0.29 -12.16 -9.76
CA ALA A 53 0.08 -11.87 -8.35
C ALA A 53 0.72 -12.95 -7.46
N ILE A 54 1.50 -12.51 -6.47
CA ILE A 54 2.05 -13.36 -5.41
C ILE A 54 1.33 -13.06 -4.11
N ARG A 55 0.91 -14.09 -3.39
CA ARG A 55 0.23 -13.97 -2.09
C ARG A 55 1.20 -14.34 -0.98
N THR A 56 1.47 -13.40 -0.09
CA THR A 56 2.27 -13.65 1.12
C THR A 56 1.36 -13.56 2.34
N SER A 57 1.31 -14.61 3.16
CA SER A 57 0.48 -14.63 4.37
C SER A 57 0.88 -13.51 5.33
N THR A 58 -0.10 -12.90 5.98
CA THR A 58 0.11 -11.96 7.11
C THR A 58 0.22 -12.67 8.45
N ALA A 59 0.07 -14.01 8.47
CA ALA A 59 -0.08 -14.80 9.69
C ALA A 59 -1.22 -14.33 10.62
N GLY A 60 -2.21 -13.61 10.08
CA GLY A 60 -3.40 -13.17 10.81
C GLY A 60 -4.69 -13.39 10.03
N LEU A 61 -5.80 -12.98 10.61
CA LEU A 61 -7.14 -13.19 10.07
C LEU A 61 -7.78 -11.86 9.69
N GLY A 62 -8.53 -11.88 8.59
CA GLY A 62 -9.34 -10.75 8.15
C GLY A 62 -10.73 -10.75 8.79
N SER A 63 -11.49 -9.69 8.57
CA SER A 63 -12.88 -9.58 9.02
C SER A 63 -13.70 -8.72 8.07
N SER A 64 -15.01 -8.94 8.00
CA SER A 64 -15.90 -8.13 7.17
C SER A 64 -16.77 -7.22 8.04
N MET A 65 -16.76 -5.93 7.75
CA MET A 65 -17.78 -5.00 8.21
C MET A 65 -19.16 -5.48 7.75
N VAL A 66 -20.16 -5.28 8.60
CA VAL A 66 -21.56 -5.55 8.29
C VAL A 66 -22.33 -4.24 8.17
N ASN A 67 -23.36 -4.23 7.32
CA ASN A 67 -24.28 -3.10 7.23
C ASN A 67 -25.30 -3.10 8.39
N GLY A 68 -26.20 -2.12 8.43
CA GLY A 68 -27.22 -2.02 9.48
C GLY A 68 -28.18 -3.22 9.58
N SER A 69 -28.24 -4.07 8.55
CA SER A 69 -29.01 -5.32 8.52
C SER A 69 -28.19 -6.55 8.91
N GLY A 70 -26.93 -6.39 9.33
CA GLY A 70 -26.04 -7.48 9.72
C GLY A 70 -25.43 -8.27 8.55
N VAL A 71 -25.58 -7.79 7.32
CA VAL A 71 -25.04 -8.45 6.11
C VAL A 71 -23.65 -7.91 5.79
N PRO A 72 -22.67 -8.75 5.40
CA PRO A 72 -21.33 -8.30 5.01
C PRO A 72 -21.36 -7.21 3.93
N ASN A 73 -20.53 -6.18 4.10
CA ASN A 73 -20.30 -5.18 3.07
C ASN A 73 -19.41 -5.79 1.98
N ALA A 74 -19.96 -5.97 0.78
CA ALA A 74 -19.27 -6.65 -0.31
C ALA A 74 -18.28 -5.76 -1.08
N ALA A 75 -18.45 -4.43 -1.05
CA ALA A 75 -17.63 -3.52 -1.84
C ALA A 75 -16.27 -3.25 -1.18
N ASP A 76 -16.27 -2.99 0.12
CA ASP A 76 -15.08 -2.90 0.96
C ASP A 76 -15.40 -3.60 2.28
N SER A 77 -14.97 -4.85 2.38
CA SER A 77 -15.20 -5.65 3.58
C SER A 77 -14.41 -5.12 4.77
N LEU A 78 -13.28 -4.45 4.56
CA LEU A 78 -12.47 -3.93 5.65
C LEU A 78 -12.96 -2.56 6.14
N GLY A 79 -13.61 -1.77 5.28
CA GLY A 79 -13.81 -0.34 5.53
C GLY A 79 -12.49 0.40 5.55
N SER A 80 -11.59 0.02 4.64
CA SER A 80 -10.18 0.38 4.65
C SER A 80 -9.95 1.89 4.50
N GLN A 81 -9.05 2.44 5.32
CA GLN A 81 -8.56 3.82 5.22
C GLN A 81 -7.03 3.84 5.35
N GLY A 82 -6.34 3.17 4.43
CA GLY A 82 -4.88 3.00 4.50
C GLY A 82 -4.45 1.77 5.29
N SER A 83 -4.97 0.60 4.91
CA SER A 83 -4.66 -0.69 5.54
C SER A 83 -3.29 -1.26 5.15
N VAL A 84 -2.60 -0.65 4.17
CA VAL A 84 -1.24 -1.00 3.73
C VAL A 84 -0.42 0.28 3.63
N VAL A 85 0.73 0.31 4.30
CA VAL A 85 1.69 1.42 4.23
C VAL A 85 3.06 0.88 3.87
N VAL A 86 3.69 1.48 2.86
CA VAL A 86 5.07 1.17 2.45
C VAL A 86 5.98 2.35 2.79
N SER A 87 7.12 2.06 3.41
CA SER A 87 8.20 3.03 3.62
C SER A 87 9.53 2.34 3.31
N GLU A 88 10.24 2.82 2.30
CA GLU A 88 11.48 2.18 1.83
C GLU A 88 11.28 0.67 1.54
N ASN A 89 12.00 -0.20 2.26
CA ASN A 89 11.95 -1.65 2.12
C ASN A 89 11.07 -2.32 3.18
N VAL A 90 10.15 -1.57 3.80
CA VAL A 90 9.22 -2.13 4.79
C VAL A 90 7.77 -1.84 4.42
N LEU A 91 6.92 -2.81 4.71
CA LEU A 91 5.48 -2.73 4.51
C LEU A 91 4.78 -3.05 5.84
N PHE A 92 3.81 -2.24 6.23
CA PHE A 92 2.94 -2.46 7.38
C PHE A 92 1.52 -2.73 6.91
N THR A 93 0.85 -3.68 7.55
CA THR A 93 -0.58 -3.91 7.32
C THR A 93 -1.29 -4.38 8.59
N VAL A 94 -2.62 -4.45 8.52
CA VAL A 94 -3.52 -4.81 9.62
C VAL A 94 -4.20 -6.14 9.33
N ASN A 95 -4.60 -6.84 10.38
CA ASN A 95 -5.46 -8.01 10.31
C ASN A 95 -6.67 -7.76 11.22
N ALA A 96 -7.82 -7.42 10.63
CA ALA A 96 -8.99 -7.01 11.38
C ALA A 96 -9.61 -8.14 12.21
N GLY A 97 -9.58 -9.38 11.73
CA GLY A 97 -10.15 -10.53 12.42
C GLY A 97 -9.30 -11.07 13.57
N SER A 98 -7.99 -10.81 13.56
CA SER A 98 -7.08 -11.23 14.64
C SER A 98 -6.57 -10.09 15.52
N ASN A 99 -7.03 -8.85 15.31
CA ASN A 99 -6.62 -7.67 16.08
C ASN A 99 -5.09 -7.49 16.12
N THR A 100 -4.43 -7.58 14.96
CA THR A 100 -2.96 -7.45 14.88
C THR A 100 -2.52 -6.49 13.79
N VAL A 101 -1.34 -5.90 13.96
CA VAL A 101 -0.54 -5.24 12.92
C VAL A 101 0.64 -6.16 12.58
N VAL A 102 1.02 -6.25 11.31
CA VAL A 102 2.18 -7.02 10.87
C VAL A 102 3.08 -6.16 10.00
N MET A 103 4.39 -6.42 10.12
CA MET A 103 5.43 -5.78 9.34
C MET A 103 6.08 -6.80 8.42
N PHE A 104 6.38 -6.39 7.20
CA PHE A 104 7.14 -7.14 6.23
C PHE A 104 8.41 -6.39 5.83
N HIS A 105 9.47 -7.13 5.57
CA HIS A 105 10.60 -6.68 4.78
C HIS A 105 10.33 -6.98 3.29
N ILE A 106 10.53 -5.98 2.44
CA ILE A 106 10.44 -6.05 0.98
C ILE A 106 11.84 -6.32 0.43
N ASP A 107 12.02 -7.42 -0.30
CA ASP A 107 13.28 -7.69 -0.98
C ASP A 107 13.57 -6.60 -2.03
N PRO A 108 14.66 -5.82 -1.90
CA PRO A 108 15.01 -4.77 -2.86
C PRO A 108 15.32 -5.30 -4.27
N SER A 109 15.71 -6.56 -4.38
CA SER A 109 16.04 -7.22 -5.64
C SER A 109 14.82 -7.85 -6.32
N ASP A 110 13.76 -8.13 -5.57
CA ASP A 110 12.45 -8.54 -6.07
C ASP A 110 11.34 -8.04 -5.13
N PRO A 111 10.75 -6.86 -5.40
CA PRO A 111 9.72 -6.28 -4.54
C PRO A 111 8.45 -7.14 -4.40
N THR A 112 8.27 -8.20 -5.19
CA THR A 112 7.15 -9.12 -5.00
C THR A 112 7.36 -10.10 -3.85
N GLN A 113 8.61 -10.26 -3.39
CA GLN A 113 8.98 -11.14 -2.28
C GLN A 113 8.95 -10.38 -0.96
N LEU A 114 8.07 -10.83 -0.07
CA LEU A 114 7.89 -10.27 1.26
C LEU A 114 8.24 -11.31 2.32
N SER A 115 8.81 -10.87 3.43
CA SER A 115 9.08 -11.71 4.60
C SER A 115 8.60 -11.01 5.87
N ILE A 116 7.91 -11.74 6.75
CA ILE A 116 7.43 -11.17 8.02
C ILE A 116 8.64 -10.80 8.89
N VAL A 117 8.60 -9.60 9.47
CA VAL A 117 9.55 -9.17 10.51
C VAL A 117 8.94 -9.51 11.87
N GLY A 118 9.57 -10.47 12.57
CA GLY A 118 9.07 -10.95 13.87
C GLY A 118 7.78 -11.76 13.74
N THR A 119 6.76 -11.38 14.51
CA THR A 119 5.42 -11.98 14.48
C THR A 119 4.36 -10.86 14.47
N PRO A 120 3.12 -11.13 14.02
CA PRO A 120 2.03 -10.17 14.16
C PRO A 120 1.91 -9.67 15.60
N ALA A 121 1.89 -8.35 15.77
CA ALA A 121 1.79 -7.69 17.07
C ALA A 121 0.35 -7.29 17.34
N ALA A 122 -0.11 -7.40 18.58
CA ALA A 122 -1.46 -6.95 18.95
C ALA A 122 -1.65 -5.45 18.65
N SER A 123 -2.76 -5.09 18.01
CA SER A 123 -3.12 -3.68 17.79
C SER A 123 -3.58 -2.97 19.07
N LEU A 124 -3.82 -3.72 20.15
CA LEU A 124 -4.38 -3.24 21.42
C LEU A 124 -5.79 -2.61 21.29
N GLY A 125 -6.45 -2.87 20.17
CA GLY A 125 -7.83 -2.50 19.90
C GLY A 125 -8.45 -3.50 18.92
N ASP A 126 -9.75 -3.36 18.67
CA ASP A 126 -10.51 -4.31 17.87
C ASP A 126 -10.66 -3.87 16.42
N PHE A 127 -10.64 -4.84 15.51
CA PHE A 127 -10.88 -4.66 14.07
C PHE A 127 -10.07 -3.50 13.47
N PRO A 128 -8.72 -3.50 13.55
CA PRO A 128 -7.91 -2.45 12.94
C PRO A 128 -8.13 -2.39 11.41
N ILE A 129 -8.46 -1.20 10.89
CA ILE A 129 -8.75 -0.94 9.47
C ILE A 129 -7.73 -0.03 8.77
N SER A 130 -6.80 0.54 9.54
CA SER A 130 -5.78 1.48 9.05
C SER A 130 -4.49 1.33 9.85
N VAL A 131 -3.37 1.67 9.23
CA VAL A 131 -2.07 1.78 9.88
C VAL A 131 -1.34 2.98 9.30
N THR A 132 -0.49 3.62 10.10
CA THR A 132 0.43 4.65 9.60
C THR A 132 1.81 4.43 10.21
N TYR A 133 2.82 4.99 9.56
CA TYR A 133 4.20 4.87 9.99
C TYR A 133 4.87 6.25 9.98
N SER A 134 5.61 6.55 11.04
CA SER A 134 6.45 7.73 11.12
C SER A 134 7.82 7.34 11.66
N LYS A 135 8.87 7.70 10.91
CA LYS A 135 10.27 7.55 11.34
C LYS A 135 10.62 8.45 12.53
N GLU A 136 9.85 9.52 12.70
CA GLU A 136 10.10 10.55 13.71
C GLU A 136 9.32 10.31 15.00
N LEU A 137 8.39 9.35 15.00
CA LEU A 137 7.61 9.03 16.19
C LEU A 137 8.55 8.48 17.27
N ARG A 138 8.71 9.25 18.34
CA ARG A 138 9.41 8.84 19.56
C ARG A 138 8.36 8.41 20.56
N THR A 139 8.43 7.15 20.99
CA THR A 139 7.55 6.55 22.01
C THR A 139 8.32 6.33 23.29
#